data_AF-A0A1G1SYQ0-F1
#
_entry.id   AF-A0A1G1SYQ0-F1
#
_cell.length_a   1.000
_cell.length_b   1.000
_cell.length_c   1.000
_cell.angle_alpha   90.00
_cell.angle_beta   90.00
_cell.angle_gamma   90.00
#
_symmetry.space_group_name_H-M   'P 1'
#
loop_
_entity.id
_entity.type
_entity.pdbx_description
1 polymer ?
#
loop_
_entity_poly.entity_id
_entity_poly.type
_entity_poly.pdbx_seq_one_letter_code
_entity_poly.pdbx_strand_id
1 'polypeptide(L)'
;MVLRTAHDKRSAWLKWAPVSDTYAYNIRVGIAPNKLYHSILVHSQTDYYFKGMNKDLPYHFTIEAVNENGPGPATKVQDAP
;
A
#
# COMPACT_ATOMS: atom_id res chain seq x y z
N MET A 1 3.31 5.20 -5.69
CA MET A 1 4.69 4.75 -5.92
C MET A 1 5.09 3.84 -4.77
N VAL A 2 5.70 2.70 -5.08
CA VAL A 2 6.30 1.78 -4.11
C VAL A 2 7.81 1.74 -4.36
N LEU A 3 8.60 1.92 -3.30
CA LEU A 3 10.06 1.87 -3.36
C LEU A 3 10.57 0.75 -2.44
N ARG A 4 11.17 -0.29 -3.03
CA ARG A 4 11.91 -1.35 -2.34
C ARG A 4 13.37 -1.24 -2.75
N THR A 5 14.28 -1.21 -1.78
CA THR A 5 15.71 -1.00 -2.07
C THR A 5 16.43 -2.34 -2.23
N ALA A 6 17.53 -2.36 -3.00
CA ALA A 6 18.32 -3.58 -3.17
C ALA A 6 18.96 -4.08 -1.86
N HIS A 7 19.28 -3.15 -0.95
CA HIS A 7 19.87 -3.45 0.36
C HIS A 7 18.84 -3.88 1.39
N ASP A 8 17.64 -3.30 1.36
CA ASP A 8 16.51 -3.69 2.21
C ASP A 8 15.36 -4.22 1.35
N LYS A 9 15.39 -5.54 1.15
CA LYS A 9 14.32 -6.29 0.50
C LYS A 9 13.19 -6.67 1.46
N ARG A 10 13.26 -6.35 2.75
CA ARG A 10 12.22 -6.70 3.73
C ARG A 10 11.29 -5.53 4.03
N SER A 11 11.57 -4.38 3.43
CA SER A 11 10.78 -3.17 3.59
C SER A 11 10.45 -2.52 2.25
N ALA A 12 9.36 -1.76 2.23
CA ALA A 12 8.99 -0.90 1.13
C ALA A 12 8.46 0.44 1.64
N TRP A 13 8.81 1.53 0.97
CA TRP A 13 8.23 2.84 1.18
C TRP A 13 7.14 3.08 0.16
N LEU A 14 5.91 3.25 0.63
CA LEU A 14 4.75 3.60 -0.17
C LEU A 14 4.52 5.11 -0.10
N LYS A 15 4.32 5.75 -1.24
CA LYS A 15 3.92 7.16 -1.35
C LYS A 15 2.80 7.30 -2.37
N TRP A 16 1.79 8.10 -2.07
CA TRP A 16 0.67 8.36 -2.98
C TRP A 16 0.26 9.83 -2.95
N ALA A 17 -0.53 10.25 -3.93
CA ALA A 17 -1.07 11.61 -3.96
C ALA A 17 -2.25 11.72 -2.99
N PRO A 18 -2.39 12.85 -2.28
CA PRO A 18 -3.56 13.09 -1.44
C PRO A 18 -4.83 13.14 -2.30
N VAL A 19 -5.93 12.63 -1.74
CA VAL A 19 -7.28 12.71 -2.30
C VAL A 19 -8.12 13.58 -1.37
N SER A 20 -8.86 14.53 -1.94
CA SER A 20 -9.76 15.42 -1.18
C SER A 20 -10.88 14.63 -0.50
N ASP A 21 -11.39 15.15 0.61
CA ASP A 21 -12.52 14.55 1.35
C ASP A 21 -12.22 13.13 1.83
N THR A 22 -11.02 12.92 2.40
CA THR A 22 -10.60 11.63 2.96
C THR A 22 -10.02 11.82 4.36
N TYR A 23 -10.27 10.87 5.26
CA TYR A 23 -9.66 10.85 6.59
C TYR A 23 -8.51 9.84 6.69
N ALA A 24 -8.48 8.85 5.79
CA ALA A 24 -7.49 7.78 5.79
C ALA A 24 -7.31 7.13 4.42
N TYR A 25 -6.31 6.25 4.34
CA TYR A 25 -6.02 5.40 3.19
C TYR A 25 -5.89 3.94 3.65
N ASN A 26 -6.57 3.03 2.97
CA ASN A 26 -6.42 1.60 3.14
C ASN A 26 -5.37 1.08 2.16
N ILE A 27 -4.23 0.62 2.67
CA ILE A 27 -3.22 -0.08 1.90
C ILE A 27 -3.56 -1.57 1.94
N ARG A 28 -3.90 -2.16 0.79
CA ARG A 28 -4.04 -3.61 0.63
C ARG A 28 -2.72 -4.20 0.18
N VAL A 29 -2.30 -5.30 0.80
CA VAL A 29 -1.03 -5.98 0.47
C VAL A 29 -1.20 -7.49 0.38
N GLY A 30 -0.43 -8.10 -0.52
CA GLY A 30 -0.38 -9.55 -0.69
C GLY A 30 0.81 -10.00 -1.52
N ILE A 31 1.04 -11.31 -1.56
CA ILE A 31 2.13 -11.95 -2.33
C ILE A 31 1.71 -12.35 -3.76
N ALA A 32 0.46 -12.05 -4.13
CA ALA A 32 -0.04 -12.19 -5.49
C ALA A 32 -0.99 -11.01 -5.81
N PRO A 33 -1.04 -10.53 -7.06
CA PRO A 33 -1.77 -9.31 -7.42
C PRO A 33 -3.29 -9.42 -7.23
N ASN A 34 -3.82 -10.63 -7.25
CA ASN A 34 -5.23 -10.95 -7.02
C ASN A 34 -5.52 -11.44 -5.58
N LYS A 35 -4.54 -11.42 -4.68
CA LYS A 35 -4.66 -11.95 -3.30
C LYS A 35 -4.15 -10.93 -2.26
N LEU A 36 -4.72 -9.73 -2.29
CA LEU A 36 -4.37 -8.63 -1.38
C LEU A 36 -5.16 -8.72 -0.06
N TYR A 37 -4.88 -9.77 0.72
CA TYR A 37 -5.69 -10.12 1.89
C TYR A 37 -5.36 -9.33 3.16
N HIS A 38 -4.23 -8.64 3.19
CA HIS A 38 -3.86 -7.80 4.31
C HIS A 38 -4.31 -6.36 4.06
N SER A 39 -4.76 -5.67 5.12
CA SER A 39 -5.18 -4.28 5.07
C SER A 39 -4.50 -3.49 6.17
N ILE A 40 -4.00 -2.30 5.83
CA ILE A 40 -3.37 -1.36 6.74
C ILE A 40 -4.06 -0.01 6.55
N LEU A 41 -4.71 0.50 7.60
CA LEU A 41 -5.35 1.81 7.58
C LEU A 41 -4.36 2.88 8.05
N VAL A 42 -4.11 3.88 7.20
CA VAL A 42 -3.19 4.98 7.47
C VAL A 42 -3.99 6.28 7.54
N HIS A 43 -4.00 6.93 8.70
CA HIS A 43 -4.73 8.17 8.92
C HIS A 43 -3.89 9.41 8.60
N SER A 44 -4.49 10.36 7.88
CA SER A 44 -3.93 11.72 7.67
C SER A 44 -2.46 11.76 7.17
N GLN A 45 -1.99 10.72 6.49
CA GLN A 45 -0.65 10.63 5.90
C GLN A 45 -0.76 10.12 4.46
N THR A 46 0.20 10.50 3.63
CA THR A 46 0.29 10.11 2.21
C THR A 46 1.50 9.23 1.92
N ASP A 47 2.13 8.72 2.96
CA ASP A 47 3.21 7.76 2.89
C ASP A 47 3.17 6.76 4.03
N TYR A 48 3.82 5.61 3.81
CA TYR A 48 3.89 4.54 4.79
C TYR A 48 5.13 3.69 4.58
N TYR A 49 5.85 3.39 5.67
CA TYR A 49 7.02 2.51 5.64
C TYR A 49 6.67 1.10 6.11
N PHE A 50 6.43 0.21 5.15
CA PHE A 50 6.08 -1.18 5.40
C PHE A 50 7.34 -2.00 5.66
N LYS A 51 7.38 -2.75 6.77
CA LYS A 51 8.54 -3.57 7.20
C LYS A 51 8.22 -5.09 7.28
N GLY A 52 7.14 -5.52 6.63
CA GLY A 52 6.59 -6.87 6.75
C GLY A 52 6.92 -7.80 5.59
N MET A 53 7.92 -7.49 4.76
CA MET A 53 8.20 -8.26 3.55
C MET A 53 9.20 -9.40 3.78
N ASN A 54 8.99 -10.50 3.08
CA ASN A 54 10.01 -11.52 2.88
C ASN A 54 10.93 -11.16 1.71
N LYS A 55 12.25 -11.35 1.89
CA LYS A 55 13.28 -10.94 0.92
C LYS A 55 13.21 -11.66 -0.44
N ASP A 56 12.62 -12.86 -0.49
CA ASP A 56 12.59 -13.73 -1.65
C ASP A 56 11.19 -13.85 -2.28
N LEU A 57 10.23 -13.03 -1.82
CA LEU A 57 8.87 -13.03 -2.35
C LEU A 57 8.54 -11.69 -3.01
N PRO A 58 7.78 -11.71 -4.12
CA PRO A 58 7.16 -10.50 -4.65
C PRO A 58 6.03 -10.06 -3.72
N TYR A 59 5.84 -8.75 -3.62
CA TYR A 59 4.70 -8.17 -2.95
C TYR A 59 3.97 -7.22 -3.89
N HIS A 60 2.68 -7.10 -3.66
CA HIS A 60 1.78 -6.27 -4.44
C HIS A 60 0.99 -5.39 -3.50
N PHE A 61 0.79 -4.14 -3.92
CA PHE A 61 0.11 -3.13 -3.12
C PHE A 61 -0.98 -2.44 -3.93
N THR A 62 -2.13 -2.17 -3.32
CA THR A 62 -3.06 -1.15 -3.81
C THR A 62 -3.52 -0.28 -2.65
N ILE A 63 -4.00 0.92 -2.97
CA ILE A 63 -4.41 1.93 -2.02
C ILE A 63 -5.84 2.35 -2.35
N GLU A 64 -6.67 2.41 -1.32
CA GLU A 64 -8.06 2.87 -1.37
C GLU A 64 -8.17 4.13 -0.49
N ALA A 65 -8.64 5.23 -1.05
CA ALA A 65 -9.00 6.42 -0.27
C ALA A 65 -10.24 6.13 0.59
N VAL A 66 -10.27 6.58 1.84
CA VAL A 66 -11.36 6.27 2.77
C VAL A 66 -11.94 7.55 3.37
N ASN A 67 -13.26 7.66 3.31
CA ASN A 67 -14.05 8.71 3.99
C ASN A 67 -15.24 8.09 4.74
N GLU A 68 -16.16 8.92 5.20
CA GLU A 68 -17.34 8.54 5.99
C GLU A 68 -18.27 7.58 5.23
N ASN A 69 -18.20 7.55 3.90
CA ASN A 69 -18.96 6.62 3.06
C ASN A 69 -18.23 5.28 2.83
N GLY A 70 -16.99 5.14 3.31
CA GLY A 70 -16.17 3.95 3.16
C GLY A 70 -15.03 4.11 2.14
N PRO A 71 -14.46 2.98 1.67
CA PRO A 71 -13.37 3.00 0.69
C PRO A 71 -13.88 3.32 -0.72
N GLY A 72 -13.18 4.23 -1.39
CA GLY A 72 -13.36 4.54 -2.81
C GLY A 72 -12.63 3.55 -3.73
N PRO A 73 -12.50 3.89 -5.03
CA PRO A 73 -11.82 3.05 -6.01
C PRO A 73 -10.36 2.76 -5.61
N ALA A 74 -9.97 1.50 -5.74
CA ALA A 74 -8.59 1.09 -5.55
C ALA A 74 -7.70 1.61 -6.70
N THR A 75 -6.47 2.01 -6.36
CA THR A 75 -5.45 2.32 -7.36
C THR A 75 -5.08 1.08 -8.19
N LYS A 76 -4.36 1.29 -9.30
CA LYS A 76 -3.68 0.17 -9.97
C LYS A 76 -2.75 -0.54 -9.01
N VAL A 77 -2.73 -1.86 -9.07
CA VAL A 77 -1.80 -2.69 -8.30
C VAL A 77 -0.37 -2.29 -8.67
N GLN A 78 0.44 -2.04 -7.64
CA GLN A 78 1.85 -1.69 -7.76
C GLN A 78 2.69 -2.84 -7.24
N ASP A 79 3.68 -3.22 -8.05
CA ASP A 79 4.58 -4.32 -7.74
C ASP A 79 5.79 -3.86 -6.93
N ALA A 80 6.23 -4.70 -6.01
CA ALA A 80 7.48 -4.60 -5.28
C ALA A 80 8.27 -5.91 -5.46
N PRO A 81 9.19 -5.97 -6.43
CA PRO A 81 9.96 -7.18 -6.76
C PRO A 81 10.97 -7.54 -5.67
#